data_AF-A0AA44DAC4-F1
#
_entry.id   AF-A0AA44DAC4-F1
#
_cell.length_a   1.000
_cell.length_b   1.000
_cell.length_c   1.000
_cell.angle_alpha   90.00
_cell.angle_beta   90.00
_cell.angle_gamma   90.00
#
_symmetry.space_group_name_H-M   'P 1'
#
loop_
_entity.id
_entity.type
_entity.pdbx_description
1 polymer ?
#
loop_
_entity_poly.entity_id
_entity_poly.type
_entity_poly.pdbx_seq_one_letter_code
_entity_poly.pdbx_strand_id
1 'polypeptide(L)'
;MAGFRIGRGRGNRTPHQQGQQPPYPGQGPYGGGDAPPYASPHQWPGDDRTHGEPEYFGDPRHQQQAAPPHHPPQAYAPHAHTANNPGHTRMFSIHEDPYGPPDAHPAAPAAPSGPPLPWQQLLTGIVLRPGPTFWRMRDHAVWLPALTVTFVYGLLALFGFDKAREETINSTMSTAVPAVLLTGVMFVVGGLILGAVTHTLARQLGGDGAWQPTVGLSMLIMAMTDAPRLLFAMFLGGENGLVQVIGWLSWLAAGALFTSMVGKSHDLPWPKALGASAIQLVALLSLVKLGTL
;
A
#
# COMPACT_ATOMS: atom_id res chain seq x y z
N MET A 1 7.25 48.77 -46.37
CA MET A 1 7.45 49.31 -45.01
C MET A 1 7.17 48.21 -43.98
N ALA A 2 7.28 48.51 -42.67
CA ALA A 2 7.13 47.59 -41.54
C ALA A 2 5.75 46.85 -41.49
N GLY A 3 5.52 45.81 -40.68
CA GLY A 3 6.35 45.19 -39.63
C GLY A 3 5.90 45.52 -38.20
N PHE A 4 5.86 44.51 -37.30
CA PHE A 4 5.49 44.59 -35.87
C PHE A 4 3.98 44.89 -35.58
N ARG A 5 3.38 44.62 -34.41
CA ARG A 5 3.83 43.94 -33.16
C ARG A 5 2.67 43.30 -32.38
N ILE A 6 3.00 42.55 -31.32
CA ILE A 6 2.11 41.90 -30.35
C ILE A 6 1.37 42.92 -29.47
N GLY A 7 0.12 42.64 -29.10
CA GLY A 7 -0.61 43.32 -28.01
C GLY A 7 -1.49 42.35 -27.20
N ARG A 8 -1.27 42.24 -25.88
CA ARG A 8 -2.11 41.43 -24.97
C ARG A 8 -3.23 42.29 -24.39
N GLY A 9 -4.49 41.85 -24.53
CA GLY A 9 -5.64 42.43 -23.85
C GLY A 9 -6.26 41.44 -22.86
N ARG A 10 -6.26 41.75 -21.56
CA ARG A 10 -7.12 41.08 -20.57
C ARG A 10 -8.54 41.64 -20.70
N GLY A 11 -9.55 40.78 -20.67
CA GLY A 11 -10.92 41.24 -20.45
C GLY A 11 -12.00 40.25 -20.85
N ASN A 12 -12.42 39.42 -19.89
CA ASN A 12 -13.86 39.14 -19.78
C ASN A 12 -14.26 39.08 -18.30
N ARG A 13 -15.46 39.56 -17.98
CA ARG A 13 -15.95 39.73 -16.61
C ARG A 13 -16.98 38.65 -16.33
N THR A 14 -16.75 37.80 -15.33
CA THR A 14 -17.79 36.93 -14.77
C THR A 14 -18.65 37.73 -13.78
N PRO A 15 -19.99 37.72 -13.90
CA PRO A 15 -20.86 38.28 -12.86
C PRO A 15 -20.79 37.43 -11.57
N HIS A 16 -20.77 38.08 -10.41
CA HIS A 16 -20.99 37.38 -9.14
C HIS A 16 -22.44 36.90 -9.06
N GLN A 17 -22.65 35.58 -8.93
CA GLN A 17 -23.88 35.05 -8.35
C GLN A 17 -23.68 34.82 -6.84
N GLN A 18 -24.73 35.08 -6.07
CA GLN A 18 -24.71 35.05 -4.61
C GLN A 18 -24.97 33.61 -4.12
N GLY A 19 -24.01 33.03 -3.39
CA GLY A 19 -24.21 31.77 -2.68
C GLY A 19 -24.97 31.99 -1.37
N GLN A 20 -26.21 31.53 -1.28
CA GLN A 20 -26.99 31.56 -0.03
C GLN A 20 -26.54 30.45 0.92
N GLN A 21 -26.53 30.72 2.23
CA GLN A 21 -26.18 29.74 3.26
C GLN A 21 -27.37 28.82 3.57
N PRO A 22 -27.18 27.49 3.65
CA PRO A 22 -28.20 26.57 4.17
C PRO A 22 -28.25 26.61 5.72
N PRO A 23 -29.45 26.56 6.35
CA PRO A 23 -29.60 26.73 7.79
C PRO A 23 -29.43 25.44 8.61
N TYR A 24 -29.13 25.63 9.90
CA TYR A 24 -29.01 24.59 10.93
C TYR A 24 -30.39 24.06 11.39
N PRO A 25 -30.60 22.73 11.55
CA PRO A 25 -31.81 22.18 12.14
C PRO A 25 -31.67 21.80 13.64
N GLY A 26 -32.51 22.43 14.47
CA GLY A 26 -33.29 21.80 15.55
C GLY A 26 -32.60 20.99 16.67
N GLN A 27 -32.65 21.51 17.89
CA GLN A 27 -32.55 20.71 19.13
C GLN A 27 -33.84 19.89 19.38
N GLY A 28 -33.73 18.77 20.11
CA GLY A 28 -34.86 17.97 20.60
C GLY A 28 -34.66 17.58 22.09
N PRO A 29 -35.67 17.74 22.97
CA PRO A 29 -35.50 17.52 24.41
C PRO A 29 -36.06 16.18 24.92
N TYR A 30 -35.30 15.49 25.78
CA TYR A 30 -35.76 14.44 26.71
C TYR A 30 -34.84 14.43 27.96
N GLY A 31 -35.31 13.92 29.11
CA GLY A 31 -34.58 14.01 30.39
C GLY A 31 -34.90 12.90 31.41
N GLY A 32 -34.31 13.04 32.61
CA GLY A 32 -34.12 12.00 33.65
C GLY A 32 -32.61 11.85 33.89
N GLY A 33 -32.06 12.16 35.06
CA GLY A 33 -32.01 11.30 36.26
C GLY A 33 -30.65 10.57 36.28
N ASP A 34 -29.76 10.65 37.27
CA ASP A 34 -29.84 11.15 38.65
C ASP A 34 -28.51 11.80 39.13
N ALA A 35 -28.48 12.37 40.35
CA ALA A 35 -27.28 12.84 41.05
C ALA A 35 -27.40 12.59 42.57
N PRO A 36 -26.31 12.30 43.32
CA PRO A 36 -25.68 13.30 44.21
C PRO A 36 -24.16 13.01 44.51
N PRO A 37 -23.47 13.63 45.51
CA PRO A 37 -23.35 15.06 45.89
C PRO A 37 -21.88 15.58 46.08
N TYR A 38 -21.78 16.88 46.40
CA TYR A 38 -20.70 17.71 47.06
C TYR A 38 -19.66 17.01 47.99
N ALA A 39 -18.47 17.54 48.34
CA ALA A 39 -17.80 18.87 48.24
C ALA A 39 -16.23 18.70 48.22
N SER A 40 -15.27 19.62 48.53
CA SER A 40 -15.20 21.05 48.94
C SER A 40 -13.75 21.62 48.74
N PRO A 41 -13.48 22.97 48.75
CA PRO A 41 -12.14 23.56 48.54
C PRO A 41 -11.50 24.31 49.74
N HIS A 42 -10.17 24.48 49.75
CA HIS A 42 -9.32 25.30 50.68
C HIS A 42 -8.07 25.85 49.92
N GLN A 43 -7.17 26.65 50.51
CA GLN A 43 -7.23 28.10 50.86
C GLN A 43 -5.77 28.66 50.94
N TRP A 44 -5.54 29.99 50.88
CA TRP A 44 -4.21 30.66 50.86
C TRP A 44 -3.58 30.84 52.28
N PRO A 45 -2.23 30.92 52.45
CA PRO A 45 -1.34 32.11 52.19
C PRO A 45 0.00 31.75 51.45
N GLY A 46 1.03 32.59 51.24
CA GLY A 46 1.23 34.06 51.46
C GLY A 46 2.70 34.44 51.80
N ASP A 47 3.14 35.66 51.44
CA ASP A 47 4.42 36.39 51.78
C ASP A 47 5.80 35.76 51.43
N ASP A 48 6.97 36.44 51.51
CA ASP A 48 7.41 37.78 51.03
C ASP A 48 8.97 37.91 51.16
N ARG A 49 9.66 38.63 50.25
CA ARG A 49 11.13 38.95 50.20
C ARG A 49 12.10 37.73 50.10
N THR A 50 13.32 37.80 49.55
CA THR A 50 14.42 38.79 49.70
C THR A 50 15.41 38.71 48.51
N HIS A 51 16.16 39.78 48.20
CA HIS A 51 17.24 39.80 47.18
C HIS A 51 18.56 39.16 47.64
N GLY A 52 19.35 38.65 46.69
CA GLY A 52 20.76 38.28 46.86
C GLY A 52 21.48 38.19 45.50
N GLU A 53 22.73 38.68 45.43
CA GLU A 53 23.56 38.80 44.21
C GLU A 53 24.71 37.75 44.18
N PRO A 54 25.49 37.62 43.07
CA PRO A 54 26.22 36.39 42.73
C PRO A 54 27.70 36.32 43.19
N GLU A 55 28.46 35.37 42.59
CA GLU A 55 29.82 34.90 42.93
C GLU A 55 29.85 33.90 44.12
N TYR A 56 30.84 33.00 44.31
CA TYR A 56 32.22 32.92 43.80
C TYR A 56 32.68 31.43 43.63
N PHE A 57 33.89 31.22 43.06
CA PHE A 57 34.58 29.96 42.70
C PHE A 57 34.50 28.77 43.72
N GLY A 58 34.52 27.51 43.22
CA GLY A 58 34.94 26.35 44.03
C GLY A 58 34.63 24.92 43.50
N ASP A 59 35.57 24.30 42.78
CA ASP A 59 35.72 22.83 42.54
C ASP A 59 37.04 22.41 43.28
N PRO A 60 37.36 21.13 43.64
CA PRO A 60 36.68 19.86 43.35
C PRO A 60 36.59 18.79 44.49
N ARG A 61 35.82 17.71 44.24
CA ARG A 61 35.91 16.32 44.81
C ARG A 61 35.79 16.11 46.35
N HIS A 62 34.99 15.12 46.76
CA HIS A 62 35.46 13.75 47.11
C HIS A 62 34.37 12.85 47.76
N GLN A 63 34.38 11.54 47.42
CA GLN A 63 33.77 10.41 48.17
C GLN A 63 32.20 10.38 48.19
N GLN A 64 31.48 9.27 48.41
CA GLN A 64 31.85 7.87 48.75
C GLN A 64 30.84 6.85 48.12
N GLN A 65 31.01 5.54 48.33
CA GLN A 65 30.27 4.46 47.62
C GLN A 65 29.04 3.91 48.37
N ALA A 66 28.02 3.46 47.62
CA ALA A 66 26.93 2.58 48.08
C ALA A 66 26.39 1.69 46.92
N ALA A 67 25.60 0.66 47.23
CA ALA A 67 25.26 -0.47 46.34
C ALA A 67 23.80 -0.45 45.77
N PRO A 68 23.45 -1.25 44.74
CA PRO A 68 22.21 -1.11 43.94
C PRO A 68 21.03 -2.00 44.39
N PRO A 69 19.79 -1.70 43.91
CA PRO A 69 18.98 -2.76 43.30
C PRO A 69 18.05 -2.35 42.11
N HIS A 70 18.07 -3.18 41.06
CA HIS A 70 17.00 -3.66 40.14
C HIS A 70 15.85 -2.80 39.55
N HIS A 71 15.69 -2.93 38.21
CA HIS A 71 14.50 -2.78 37.34
C HIS A 71 13.91 -1.36 37.09
N PRO A 72 13.19 -1.14 35.96
CA PRO A 72 13.57 -1.43 34.58
C PRO A 72 13.43 -0.19 33.65
N PRO A 73 14.21 -0.07 32.54
CA PRO A 73 14.12 1.10 31.67
C PRO A 73 12.86 1.07 30.78
N GLN A 74 11.99 2.07 30.93
CA GLN A 74 10.95 2.38 29.95
C GLN A 74 11.60 3.02 28.71
N ALA A 75 11.30 2.50 27.52
CA ALA A 75 11.81 3.04 26.25
C ALA A 75 11.01 4.30 25.83
N TYR A 76 11.35 5.45 26.42
CA TYR A 76 10.83 6.76 26.00
C TYR A 76 11.49 7.24 24.69
N ALA A 77 10.87 8.22 24.04
CA ALA A 77 11.21 8.66 22.68
C ALA A 77 12.64 9.26 22.55
N PRO A 78 13.30 9.11 21.38
CA PRO A 78 14.62 9.67 21.13
C PRO A 78 14.58 11.19 20.95
N HIS A 79 14.98 11.95 21.98
CA HIS A 79 15.12 13.41 21.88
C HIS A 79 16.30 13.80 20.97
N ALA A 80 15.99 14.54 19.91
CA ALA A 80 16.93 14.93 18.85
C ALA A 80 17.88 16.09 19.23
N HIS A 81 18.65 15.95 20.32
CA HIS A 81 19.60 16.97 20.79
C HIS A 81 21.08 16.54 20.77
N THR A 82 21.41 15.29 20.46
CA THR A 82 22.81 14.80 20.35
C THR A 82 23.39 14.91 18.94
N ALA A 83 22.99 15.93 18.16
CA ALA A 83 23.23 16.01 16.71
C ALA A 83 24.34 17.02 16.27
N ASN A 84 25.23 17.42 17.20
CA ASN A 84 26.24 18.46 16.95
C ASN A 84 27.62 18.21 17.62
N ASN A 85 27.99 16.95 17.87
CA ASN A 85 29.34 16.61 18.36
C ASN A 85 30.32 16.41 17.19
N PRO A 86 31.56 16.96 17.26
CA PRO A 86 32.58 16.73 16.26
C PRO A 86 32.98 15.25 16.23
N GLY A 87 32.99 14.65 15.04
CA GLY A 87 33.27 13.22 14.84
C GLY A 87 32.07 12.40 14.33
N HIS A 88 30.84 12.95 14.35
CA HIS A 88 29.66 12.30 13.78
C HIS A 88 29.19 13.00 12.49
N THR A 89 28.96 12.22 11.43
CA THR A 89 28.25 12.69 10.24
C THR A 89 26.75 12.76 10.51
N ARG A 90 26.10 13.87 10.14
CA ARG A 90 24.64 13.92 10.07
C ARG A 90 24.16 13.10 8.88
N MET A 91 22.99 12.47 9.00
CA MET A 91 22.24 11.96 7.85
C MET A 91 21.43 13.14 7.28
N PHE A 92 21.65 13.49 6.01
CA PHE A 92 21.06 14.68 5.40
C PHE A 92 19.73 14.35 4.73
N SER A 93 18.64 15.04 5.12
CA SER A 93 17.36 14.93 4.41
C SER A 93 17.38 15.87 3.20
N ILE A 94 17.15 15.34 1.99
CA ILE A 94 17.18 16.12 0.73
C ILE A 94 16.01 17.14 0.62
N HIS A 95 15.16 17.24 1.64
CA HIS A 95 13.96 18.10 1.67
C HIS A 95 13.96 19.14 2.81
N GLU A 96 15.05 19.27 3.56
CA GLU A 96 15.22 20.32 4.59
C GLU A 96 15.80 21.59 3.93
N ASP A 97 14.93 22.43 3.35
CA ASP A 97 15.31 23.75 2.82
C ASP A 97 15.57 24.74 3.98
N PRO A 98 16.83 25.18 4.22
CA PRO A 98 17.16 26.00 5.39
C PRO A 98 16.59 27.43 5.36
N TYR A 99 15.96 27.84 4.24
CA TYR A 99 15.38 29.16 4.05
C TYR A 99 13.86 29.13 3.80
N GLY A 100 13.22 27.97 3.98
CA GLY A 100 11.76 27.84 3.92
C GLY A 100 11.06 28.50 5.13
N PRO A 101 9.76 28.87 5.01
CA PRO A 101 8.98 29.35 6.14
C PRO A 101 8.88 28.32 7.28
N PRO A 102 8.97 28.72 8.56
CA PRO A 102 9.11 27.80 9.70
C PRO A 102 7.89 26.90 9.94
N ASP A 103 6.74 27.23 9.37
CA ASP A 103 5.49 26.48 9.54
C ASP A 103 5.35 25.27 8.59
N ALA A 104 6.26 25.11 7.63
CA ALA A 104 6.27 24.02 6.66
C ALA A 104 6.75 22.68 7.26
N HIS A 105 6.04 22.19 8.28
CA HIS A 105 6.21 20.82 8.77
C HIS A 105 6.05 19.85 7.57
N PRO A 106 7.03 18.98 7.28
CA PRO A 106 6.91 18.03 6.19
C PRO A 106 5.71 17.13 6.48
N ALA A 107 4.72 17.14 5.59
CA ALA A 107 3.46 16.43 5.79
C ALA A 107 3.74 14.95 6.08
N ALA A 108 3.40 14.52 7.30
CA ALA A 108 3.72 13.17 7.76
C ALA A 108 3.11 12.14 6.79
N PRO A 109 3.84 11.07 6.42
CA PRO A 109 3.32 10.06 5.51
C PRO A 109 2.03 9.49 6.09
N ALA A 110 1.02 9.36 5.23
CA ALA A 110 -0.33 8.95 5.65
C ALA A 110 -0.27 7.64 6.44
N ALA A 111 -0.92 7.63 7.62
CA ALA A 111 -0.93 6.47 8.48
C ALA A 111 -1.50 5.25 7.72
N PRO A 112 -0.93 4.04 7.88
CA PRO A 112 -1.38 2.86 7.16
C PRO A 112 -2.89 2.61 7.33
N SER A 113 -3.53 2.21 6.24
CA SER A 113 -4.98 1.96 6.09
C SER A 113 -5.60 0.90 7.04
N GLY A 114 -4.77 0.29 7.89
CA GLY A 114 -5.12 -0.64 8.95
C GLY A 114 -3.97 -1.62 9.23
N PRO A 115 -4.10 -2.53 10.20
CA PRO A 115 -3.19 -3.66 10.33
C PRO A 115 -3.36 -4.61 9.12
N PRO A 116 -2.32 -5.37 8.72
CA PRO A 116 -2.38 -6.28 7.58
C PRO A 116 -3.48 -7.34 7.75
N LEU A 117 -4.04 -7.81 6.63
CA LEU A 117 -4.98 -8.92 6.64
C LEU A 117 -4.24 -10.27 6.74
N PRO A 118 -4.72 -11.23 7.55
CA PRO A 118 -4.22 -12.60 7.48
C PRO A 118 -4.54 -13.21 6.11
N TRP A 119 -3.67 -14.07 5.61
CA TRP A 119 -3.68 -14.53 4.21
C TRP A 119 -5.03 -15.08 3.70
N GLN A 120 -5.78 -15.82 4.52
CA GLN A 120 -7.12 -16.29 4.17
C GLN A 120 -8.09 -15.12 3.87
N GLN A 121 -8.11 -14.09 4.73
CA GLN A 121 -8.93 -12.89 4.54
C GLN A 121 -8.47 -12.02 3.36
N LEU A 122 -7.17 -12.05 3.03
CA LEU A 122 -6.64 -11.45 1.80
C LEU A 122 -7.20 -12.16 0.55
N LEU A 123 -7.04 -13.48 0.45
CA LEU A 123 -7.47 -14.25 -0.72
C LEU A 123 -9.00 -14.18 -0.91
N THR A 124 -9.78 -14.43 0.15
CA THR A 124 -11.24 -14.28 0.14
C THR A 124 -11.67 -12.83 -0.11
N GLY A 125 -10.92 -11.86 0.42
CA GLY A 125 -11.19 -10.43 0.28
C GLY A 125 -11.03 -9.94 -1.16
N ILE A 126 -9.99 -10.38 -1.87
CA ILE A 126 -9.78 -10.05 -3.29
C ILE A 126 -10.98 -10.49 -4.14
N VAL A 127 -11.58 -11.65 -3.84
CA VAL A 127 -12.73 -12.17 -4.59
C VAL A 127 -14.05 -11.51 -4.18
N LEU A 128 -14.34 -11.42 -2.88
CA LEU A 128 -15.66 -11.00 -2.37
C LEU A 128 -15.78 -9.49 -2.08
N ARG A 129 -14.68 -8.80 -1.77
CA ARG A 129 -14.63 -7.37 -1.39
C ARG A 129 -13.35 -6.68 -1.91
N PRO A 130 -13.06 -6.72 -3.23
CA PRO A 130 -11.77 -6.30 -3.79
C PRO A 130 -11.35 -4.88 -3.41
N GLY A 131 -12.22 -3.88 -3.61
CA GLY A 131 -11.88 -2.47 -3.38
C GLY A 131 -11.38 -2.19 -1.94
N PRO A 132 -12.13 -2.55 -0.89
CA PRO A 132 -11.67 -2.46 0.49
C PRO A 132 -10.41 -3.30 0.78
N THR A 133 -10.27 -4.49 0.20
CA THR A 133 -9.10 -5.36 0.40
C THR A 133 -7.84 -4.76 -0.22
N PHE A 134 -7.90 -4.26 -1.46
CA PHE A 134 -6.76 -3.60 -2.10
C PHE A 134 -6.37 -2.32 -1.37
N TRP A 135 -7.34 -1.48 -0.99
CA TRP A 135 -7.05 -0.25 -0.25
C TRP A 135 -6.38 -0.53 1.11
N ARG A 136 -6.88 -1.51 1.88
CA ARG A 136 -6.28 -1.92 3.15
C ARG A 136 -4.89 -2.58 3.01
N MET A 137 -4.59 -3.16 1.85
CA MET A 137 -3.34 -3.93 1.64
C MET A 137 -2.30 -3.18 0.82
N ARG A 138 -2.61 -1.97 0.31
CA ARG A 138 -1.68 -1.14 -0.47
C ARG A 138 -0.39 -0.77 0.27
N ASP A 139 -0.45 -0.77 1.61
CA ASP A 139 0.65 -0.41 2.50
C ASP A 139 1.45 -1.63 2.99
N HIS A 140 0.99 -2.87 2.69
CA HIS A 140 1.49 -4.11 3.32
C HIS A 140 2.02 -5.11 2.30
N ALA A 141 3.26 -5.59 2.50
CA ALA A 141 3.88 -6.57 1.61
C ALA A 141 3.20 -7.95 1.70
N VAL A 142 2.75 -8.48 0.56
CA VAL A 142 2.02 -9.76 0.47
C VAL A 142 2.87 -10.92 -0.10
N TRP A 143 4.19 -10.91 0.12
CA TRP A 143 5.13 -11.86 -0.47
C TRP A 143 4.79 -13.32 -0.24
N LEU A 144 4.57 -13.74 1.01
CA LEU A 144 4.32 -15.13 1.35
C LEU A 144 3.10 -15.73 0.61
N PRO A 145 1.89 -15.13 0.68
CA PRO A 145 0.76 -15.64 -0.11
C PRO A 145 0.97 -15.49 -1.62
N ALA A 146 1.57 -14.40 -2.11
CA ALA A 146 1.79 -14.21 -3.55
C ALA A 146 2.72 -15.28 -4.14
N LEU A 147 3.89 -15.49 -3.53
CA LEU A 147 4.86 -16.50 -3.97
C LEU A 147 4.26 -17.92 -3.88
N THR A 148 3.60 -18.25 -2.76
CA THR A 148 3.02 -19.59 -2.56
C THR A 148 1.88 -19.88 -3.54
N VAL A 149 0.91 -18.96 -3.69
CA VAL A 149 -0.26 -19.16 -4.54
C VAL A 149 0.13 -19.15 -6.02
N THR A 150 1.03 -18.26 -6.46
CA THR A 150 1.51 -18.25 -7.86
C THR A 150 2.40 -19.45 -8.17
N PHE A 151 3.19 -19.95 -7.21
CA PHE A 151 3.94 -21.20 -7.39
C PHE A 151 3.00 -22.39 -7.58
N VAL A 152 2.04 -22.60 -6.68
CA VAL A 152 1.03 -23.68 -6.78
C VAL A 152 0.21 -23.57 -8.07
N TYR A 153 -0.22 -22.36 -8.44
CA TYR A 153 -0.84 -22.09 -9.74
C TYR A 153 0.07 -22.51 -10.91
N GLY A 154 1.37 -22.24 -10.84
CA GLY A 154 2.33 -22.65 -11.87
C GLY A 154 2.53 -24.17 -11.97
N LEU A 155 2.47 -24.90 -10.84
CA LEU A 155 2.47 -26.38 -10.85
C LEU A 155 1.23 -26.91 -11.57
N LEU A 156 0.05 -26.32 -11.32
CA LEU A 156 -1.22 -26.69 -11.96
C LEU A 156 -1.27 -26.27 -13.43
N ALA A 157 -0.68 -25.13 -13.78
CA ALA A 157 -0.75 -24.54 -15.12
C ALA A 157 -0.19 -25.48 -16.19
N LEU A 158 0.88 -26.23 -15.90
CA LEU A 158 1.46 -27.22 -16.83
C LEU A 158 0.40 -28.22 -17.34
N PHE A 159 -0.50 -28.68 -16.47
CA PHE A 159 -1.53 -29.66 -16.80
C PHE A 159 -2.71 -29.04 -17.58
N GLY A 160 -2.79 -27.71 -17.65
CA GLY A 160 -3.75 -26.98 -18.49
C GLY A 160 -3.35 -26.86 -19.97
N PHE A 161 -2.10 -27.16 -20.33
CA PHE A 161 -1.64 -27.24 -21.72
C PHE A 161 -1.64 -28.69 -22.18
N ASP A 162 -2.43 -29.03 -23.20
CA ASP A 162 -2.69 -30.44 -23.52
C ASP A 162 -1.43 -31.25 -23.91
N LYS A 163 -0.57 -30.69 -24.76
CA LYS A 163 0.71 -31.32 -25.18
C LYS A 163 1.69 -31.47 -24.01
N ALA A 164 1.88 -30.42 -23.21
CA ALA A 164 2.85 -30.44 -22.10
C ALA A 164 2.38 -31.35 -20.95
N ARG A 165 1.06 -31.44 -20.73
CA ARG A 165 0.46 -32.45 -19.84
C ARG A 165 0.79 -33.86 -20.31
N GLU A 166 0.53 -34.16 -21.59
CA GLU A 166 0.74 -35.48 -22.17
C GLU A 166 2.22 -35.89 -22.12
N GLU A 167 3.14 -35.00 -22.51
CA GLU A 167 4.58 -35.22 -22.39
C GLU A 167 5.01 -35.48 -20.94
N THR A 168 4.54 -34.66 -20.00
CA THR A 168 4.89 -34.80 -18.57
C THR A 168 4.40 -36.12 -17.99
N ILE A 169 3.16 -36.53 -18.26
CA ILE A 169 2.54 -37.76 -17.75
C ILE A 169 3.22 -39.02 -18.34
N ASN A 170 3.67 -38.98 -19.59
CA ASN A 170 4.40 -40.07 -20.22
C ASN A 170 5.91 -40.09 -19.89
N SER A 171 6.42 -39.08 -19.19
CA SER A 171 7.83 -38.99 -18.81
C SER A 171 8.14 -39.68 -17.47
N THR A 172 9.41 -40.00 -17.23
CA THR A 172 9.85 -40.61 -15.96
C THR A 172 9.70 -39.63 -14.78
N MET A 173 9.49 -40.12 -13.56
CA MET A 173 9.39 -39.26 -12.36
C MET A 173 10.60 -38.34 -12.17
N SER A 174 11.80 -38.80 -12.58
CA SER A 174 13.06 -38.04 -12.59
C SER A 174 13.09 -36.86 -13.55
N THR A 175 12.23 -36.82 -14.58
CA THR A 175 12.07 -35.69 -15.51
C THR A 175 10.80 -34.90 -15.21
N ALA A 176 9.70 -35.57 -14.90
CA ALA A 176 8.41 -34.96 -14.60
C ALA A 176 8.49 -34.00 -13.39
N VAL A 177 9.08 -34.44 -12.27
CA VAL A 177 9.11 -33.62 -11.05
C VAL A 177 9.95 -32.34 -11.23
N PRO A 178 11.19 -32.38 -11.77
CA PRO A 178 11.92 -31.16 -12.11
C PRO A 178 11.20 -30.24 -13.10
N ALA A 179 10.53 -30.78 -14.12
CA ALA A 179 9.79 -29.98 -15.11
C ALA A 179 8.58 -29.24 -14.49
N VAL A 180 7.80 -29.93 -13.66
CA VAL A 180 6.67 -29.35 -12.92
C VAL A 180 7.15 -28.23 -11.97
N LEU A 181 8.21 -28.49 -11.21
CA LEU A 181 8.79 -27.50 -10.29
C LEU A 181 9.37 -26.28 -11.03
N LEU A 182 10.07 -26.49 -12.14
CA LEU A 182 10.62 -25.41 -12.98
C LEU A 182 9.49 -24.55 -13.57
N THR A 183 8.41 -25.16 -14.06
CA THR A 183 7.22 -24.42 -14.53
C THR A 183 6.61 -23.58 -13.40
N GLY A 184 6.52 -24.13 -12.18
CA GLY A 184 6.15 -23.38 -10.97
C GLY A 184 7.02 -22.13 -10.73
N VAL A 185 8.34 -22.26 -10.81
CA VAL A 185 9.29 -21.13 -10.68
C VAL A 185 9.11 -20.12 -11.83
N MET A 186 8.95 -20.58 -13.07
CA MET A 186 8.78 -19.70 -14.24
C MET A 186 7.51 -18.85 -14.15
N PHE A 187 6.40 -19.39 -13.62
CA PHE A 187 5.19 -18.59 -13.35
C PHE A 187 5.36 -17.59 -12.22
N VAL A 188 6.14 -17.90 -11.18
CA VAL A 188 6.53 -16.93 -10.13
C VAL A 188 7.36 -15.79 -10.73
N VAL A 189 8.40 -16.10 -11.52
CA VAL A 189 9.26 -15.10 -12.18
C VAL A 189 8.46 -14.24 -13.17
N GLY A 190 7.61 -14.85 -14.01
CA GLY A 190 6.73 -14.12 -14.92
C GLY A 190 5.74 -13.20 -14.20
N GLY A 191 5.16 -13.67 -13.08
CA GLY A 191 4.29 -12.88 -12.22
C GLY A 191 5.00 -11.67 -11.58
N LEU A 192 6.23 -11.86 -11.09
CA LEU A 192 7.07 -10.79 -10.55
C LEU A 192 7.37 -9.72 -11.61
N ILE A 193 7.76 -10.13 -12.83
CA ILE A 193 8.07 -9.24 -13.94
C ILE A 193 6.84 -8.45 -14.38
N LEU A 194 5.70 -9.11 -14.61
CA LEU A 194 4.46 -8.44 -15.02
C LEU A 194 3.95 -7.47 -13.95
N GLY A 195 4.03 -7.85 -12.67
CA GLY A 195 3.67 -6.95 -11.56
C GLY A 195 4.57 -5.73 -11.46
N ALA A 196 5.88 -5.88 -11.71
CA ALA A 196 6.83 -4.76 -11.74
C ALA A 196 6.60 -3.83 -12.94
N VAL A 197 6.17 -4.36 -14.09
CA VAL A 197 5.73 -3.55 -15.24
C VAL A 197 4.47 -2.76 -14.90
N THR A 198 3.43 -3.39 -14.34
CA THR A 198 2.19 -2.70 -13.97
C THR A 198 2.39 -1.66 -12.87
N HIS A 199 3.27 -1.90 -11.88
CA HIS A 199 3.71 -0.86 -10.94
C HIS A 199 4.38 0.31 -11.67
N THR A 200 5.32 0.02 -12.57
CA THR A 200 6.06 1.04 -13.34
C THR A 200 5.12 1.92 -14.17
N LEU A 201 4.14 1.31 -14.85
CA LEU A 201 3.13 2.03 -15.62
C LEU A 201 2.21 2.90 -14.73
N ALA A 202 1.77 2.36 -13.59
CA ALA A 202 0.96 3.13 -12.64
C ALA A 202 1.71 4.37 -12.11
N ARG A 203 3.00 4.21 -11.76
CA ARG A 203 3.88 5.34 -11.40
C ARG A 203 4.05 6.35 -12.54
N GLN A 204 4.26 5.89 -13.78
CA GLN A 204 4.36 6.77 -14.97
C GLN A 204 3.08 7.57 -15.24
N LEU A 205 1.91 7.01 -14.94
CA LEU A 205 0.63 7.72 -15.05
C LEU A 205 0.34 8.67 -13.87
N GLY A 206 1.27 8.79 -12.91
CA GLY A 206 1.18 9.69 -11.76
C GLY A 206 0.62 9.05 -10.48
N GLY A 207 0.61 7.72 -10.41
CA GLY A 207 0.22 6.98 -9.21
C GLY A 207 1.30 6.98 -8.13
N ASP A 208 0.92 6.82 -6.86
CA ASP A 208 1.81 6.92 -5.68
C ASP A 208 2.18 5.57 -5.04
N GLY A 209 1.63 4.46 -5.52
CA GLY A 209 1.58 3.19 -4.82
C GLY A 209 2.92 2.49 -4.58
N ALA A 210 2.98 1.75 -3.47
CA ALA A 210 4.15 0.98 -3.06
C ALA A 210 4.43 -0.22 -4.01
N TRP A 211 5.71 -0.51 -4.24
CA TRP A 211 6.13 -1.56 -5.18
C TRP A 211 5.77 -2.98 -4.70
N GLN A 212 6.22 -3.38 -3.50
CA GLN A 212 6.01 -4.75 -3.00
C GLN A 212 4.53 -5.18 -2.96
N PRO A 213 3.58 -4.34 -2.48
CA PRO A 213 2.18 -4.70 -2.45
C PRO A 213 1.57 -4.76 -3.85
N THR A 214 1.92 -3.83 -4.75
CA THR A 214 1.44 -3.85 -6.15
C THR A 214 1.85 -5.14 -6.87
N VAL A 215 3.13 -5.52 -6.78
CA VAL A 215 3.64 -6.75 -7.41
C VAL A 215 2.93 -7.98 -6.83
N GLY A 216 2.93 -8.14 -5.51
CA GLY A 216 2.35 -9.32 -4.87
C GLY A 216 0.83 -9.44 -5.06
N LEU A 217 0.08 -8.33 -5.02
CA LEU A 217 -1.36 -8.33 -5.33
C LEU A 217 -1.61 -8.68 -6.79
N SER A 218 -0.78 -8.21 -7.73
CA SER A 218 -0.91 -8.55 -9.15
C SER A 218 -0.73 -10.06 -9.43
N MET A 219 0.23 -10.68 -8.73
CA MET A 219 0.50 -12.12 -8.79
C MET A 219 -0.67 -12.95 -8.24
N LEU A 220 -1.28 -12.49 -7.14
CA LEU A 220 -2.48 -13.11 -6.55
C LEU A 220 -3.70 -12.99 -7.45
N ILE A 221 -3.94 -11.81 -8.06
CA ILE A 221 -5.06 -11.62 -8.99
C ILE A 221 -4.92 -12.59 -10.16
N MET A 222 -3.78 -12.59 -10.85
CA MET A 222 -3.47 -13.53 -11.95
C MET A 222 -3.80 -14.98 -11.56
N ALA A 223 -3.15 -15.48 -10.52
CA ALA A 223 -3.23 -16.88 -10.13
C ALA A 223 -4.65 -17.30 -9.72
N MET A 224 -5.35 -16.46 -8.94
CA MET A 224 -6.70 -16.80 -8.46
C MET A 224 -7.79 -16.64 -9.52
N THR A 225 -7.68 -15.65 -10.43
CA THR A 225 -8.69 -15.51 -11.50
C THR A 225 -8.65 -16.67 -12.47
N ASP A 226 -7.46 -17.21 -12.75
CA ASP A 226 -7.27 -18.18 -13.82
C ASP A 226 -7.23 -19.64 -13.34
N ALA A 227 -7.02 -19.89 -12.05
CA ALA A 227 -7.14 -21.22 -11.44
C ALA A 227 -8.46 -21.95 -11.77
N PRO A 228 -9.66 -21.30 -11.78
CA PRO A 228 -10.89 -21.94 -12.24
C PRO A 228 -10.81 -22.47 -13.67
N ARG A 229 -10.21 -21.73 -14.62
CA ARG A 229 -10.03 -22.20 -16.01
C ARG A 229 -9.15 -23.45 -16.03
N LEU A 230 -8.02 -23.42 -15.34
CA LEU A 230 -7.09 -24.55 -15.25
C LEU A 230 -7.72 -25.79 -14.63
N LEU A 231 -8.50 -25.63 -13.55
CA LEU A 231 -9.18 -26.74 -12.88
C LEU A 231 -10.12 -27.50 -13.83
N PHE A 232 -10.85 -26.81 -14.72
CA PHE A 232 -11.66 -27.49 -15.74
C PHE A 232 -10.81 -28.00 -16.93
N ALA A 233 -9.79 -27.25 -17.36
CA ALA A 233 -8.91 -27.63 -18.47
C ALA A 233 -8.19 -28.98 -18.24
N MET A 234 -7.76 -29.26 -17.00
CA MET A 234 -7.09 -30.53 -16.64
C MET A 234 -7.93 -31.79 -16.93
N PHE A 235 -9.27 -31.69 -16.93
CA PHE A 235 -10.17 -32.82 -17.18
C PHE A 235 -10.87 -32.77 -18.54
N LEU A 236 -11.11 -31.57 -19.08
CA LEU A 236 -11.91 -31.36 -20.29
C LEU A 236 -11.08 -31.02 -21.54
N GLY A 237 -9.78 -30.74 -21.39
CA GLY A 237 -8.91 -30.18 -22.42
C GLY A 237 -8.98 -28.65 -22.49
N GLY A 238 -7.91 -28.00 -22.95
CA GLY A 238 -7.84 -26.54 -23.05
C GLY A 238 -8.79 -25.96 -24.11
N GLU A 239 -9.00 -26.69 -25.20
CA GLU A 239 -9.87 -26.28 -26.32
C GLU A 239 -11.37 -26.39 -26.05
N ASN A 240 -11.79 -27.01 -24.94
CA ASN A 240 -13.20 -27.29 -24.66
C ASN A 240 -14.03 -26.00 -24.56
N GLY A 241 -15.19 -25.96 -25.22
CA GLY A 241 -16.05 -24.76 -25.26
C GLY A 241 -16.44 -24.20 -23.88
N LEU A 242 -16.64 -25.06 -22.87
CA LEU A 242 -16.89 -24.63 -21.49
C LEU A 242 -15.65 -24.01 -20.85
N VAL A 243 -14.47 -24.57 -21.09
CA VAL A 243 -13.18 -24.04 -20.63
C VAL A 243 -12.88 -22.70 -21.30
N GLN A 244 -13.20 -22.54 -22.59
CA GLN A 244 -13.08 -21.26 -23.29
C GLN A 244 -14.01 -20.19 -22.71
N VAL A 245 -15.27 -20.51 -22.41
CA VAL A 245 -16.22 -19.58 -21.76
C VAL A 245 -15.71 -19.16 -20.38
N ILE A 246 -15.22 -20.11 -19.57
CA ILE A 246 -14.61 -19.81 -18.26
C ILE A 246 -13.35 -18.94 -18.43
N GLY A 247 -12.53 -19.19 -19.46
CA GLY A 247 -11.35 -18.37 -19.77
C GLY A 247 -11.66 -16.92 -20.17
N TRP A 248 -12.77 -16.68 -20.88
CA TRP A 248 -13.23 -15.31 -21.15
C TRP A 248 -13.76 -14.63 -19.89
N LEU A 249 -14.50 -15.36 -19.03
CA LEU A 249 -15.01 -14.84 -17.77
C LEU A 249 -13.88 -14.55 -16.77
N SER A 250 -12.86 -15.42 -16.67
CA SER A 250 -11.68 -15.19 -15.82
C SER A 250 -10.87 -13.98 -16.29
N TRP A 251 -10.69 -13.82 -17.61
CA TRP A 251 -9.98 -12.67 -18.17
C TRP A 251 -10.72 -11.34 -17.92
N LEU A 252 -12.05 -11.31 -18.04
CA LEU A 252 -12.85 -10.13 -17.70
C LEU A 252 -12.81 -9.83 -16.19
N ALA A 253 -12.88 -10.86 -15.33
CA ALA A 253 -12.74 -10.70 -13.88
C ALA A 253 -11.35 -10.18 -13.50
N ALA A 254 -10.29 -10.66 -14.15
CA ALA A 254 -8.94 -10.14 -14.02
C ALA A 254 -8.88 -8.66 -14.41
N GLY A 255 -9.50 -8.25 -15.53
CA GLY A 255 -9.58 -6.86 -15.95
C GLY A 255 -10.19 -5.94 -14.89
N ALA A 256 -11.30 -6.36 -14.29
CA ALA A 256 -11.94 -5.64 -13.20
C ALA A 256 -11.04 -5.57 -11.94
N LEU A 257 -10.40 -6.69 -11.57
CA LEU A 257 -9.56 -6.77 -10.37
C LEU A 257 -8.25 -6.00 -10.51
N PHE A 258 -7.52 -6.08 -11.63
CA PHE A 258 -6.31 -5.27 -11.85
C PHE A 258 -6.62 -3.78 -11.89
N THR A 259 -7.68 -3.37 -12.59
CA THR A 259 -8.11 -1.96 -12.65
C THR A 259 -8.48 -1.44 -11.26
N SER A 260 -9.20 -2.25 -10.46
CA SER A 260 -9.55 -1.92 -9.07
C SER A 260 -8.32 -1.86 -8.16
N MET A 261 -7.39 -2.82 -8.29
CA MET A 261 -6.15 -2.89 -7.51
C MET A 261 -5.26 -1.69 -7.77
N VAL A 262 -4.99 -1.35 -9.04
CA VAL A 262 -4.18 -0.18 -9.39
C VAL A 262 -4.87 1.10 -8.93
N GLY A 263 -6.19 1.24 -9.17
CA GLY A 263 -6.96 2.43 -8.76
C GLY A 263 -7.09 2.64 -7.25
N LYS A 264 -6.87 1.60 -6.43
CA LYS A 264 -6.90 1.68 -4.95
C LYS A 264 -5.52 1.62 -4.28
N SER A 265 -4.51 1.13 -4.99
CA SER A 265 -3.15 1.04 -4.46
C SER A 265 -2.26 2.21 -4.90
N HIS A 266 -2.67 2.97 -5.93
CA HIS A 266 -1.97 4.14 -6.47
C HIS A 266 -2.84 5.41 -6.53
N ASP A 267 -4.03 5.36 -5.91
CA ASP A 267 -5.09 6.40 -5.92
C ASP A 267 -5.37 7.03 -7.31
N LEU A 268 -5.20 6.22 -8.37
CA LEU A 268 -5.37 6.63 -9.76
C LEU A 268 -6.85 6.67 -10.18
N PRO A 269 -7.29 7.68 -10.96
CA PRO A 269 -8.61 7.69 -11.57
C PRO A 269 -8.75 6.52 -12.56
N TRP A 270 -9.95 5.92 -12.59
CA TRP A 270 -10.23 4.65 -13.29
C TRP A 270 -9.65 4.52 -14.71
N PRO A 271 -9.70 5.52 -15.62
CA PRO A 271 -9.10 5.39 -16.96
C PRO A 271 -7.59 5.19 -16.94
N LYS A 272 -6.87 5.82 -16.00
CA LYS A 272 -5.41 5.64 -15.84
C LYS A 272 -5.10 4.27 -15.23
N ALA A 273 -5.88 3.83 -14.25
CA ALA A 273 -5.72 2.51 -13.65
C ALA A 273 -5.94 1.38 -14.67
N LEU A 274 -6.94 1.51 -15.53
CA LEU A 274 -7.18 0.60 -16.66
C LEU A 274 -5.99 0.60 -17.62
N GLY A 275 -5.49 1.78 -18.02
CA GLY A 275 -4.31 1.92 -18.88
C GLY A 275 -3.05 1.23 -18.33
N ALA A 276 -2.76 1.38 -17.04
CA ALA A 276 -1.63 0.69 -16.38
C ALA A 276 -1.82 -0.83 -16.27
N SER A 277 -3.06 -1.32 -16.19
CA SER A 277 -3.37 -2.76 -16.20
C SER A 277 -3.31 -3.40 -17.60
N ALA A 278 -3.37 -2.59 -18.66
CA ALA A 278 -3.58 -3.08 -20.03
C ALA A 278 -2.48 -4.06 -20.51
N ILE A 279 -1.20 -3.82 -20.17
CA ILE A 279 -0.11 -4.74 -20.56
C ILE A 279 -0.26 -6.09 -19.86
N GLN A 280 -0.63 -6.13 -18.57
CA GLN A 280 -0.86 -7.39 -17.85
C GLN A 280 -2.10 -8.12 -18.39
N LEU A 281 -3.13 -7.41 -18.84
CA LEU A 281 -4.30 -8.00 -19.49
C LEU A 281 -3.99 -8.56 -20.89
N VAL A 282 -3.15 -7.90 -21.68
CA VAL A 282 -2.66 -8.43 -22.96
C VAL A 282 -1.78 -9.66 -22.72
N ALA A 283 -0.88 -9.64 -21.74
CA ALA A 283 -0.06 -10.79 -21.37
C ALA A 283 -0.91 -12.00 -20.95
N LEU A 284 -1.96 -11.78 -20.17
CA LEU A 284 -2.90 -12.84 -19.80
C LEU A 284 -3.76 -13.31 -20.97
N LEU A 285 -4.20 -12.42 -21.87
CA LEU A 285 -4.91 -12.82 -23.09
C LEU A 285 -4.03 -13.69 -23.99
N SER A 286 -2.75 -13.34 -24.12
CA SER A 286 -1.75 -14.15 -24.82
C SER A 286 -1.54 -15.51 -24.14
N LEU A 287 -1.50 -15.61 -22.81
CA LEU A 287 -1.43 -16.91 -22.12
C LEU A 287 -2.71 -17.75 -22.34
N VAL A 288 -3.90 -17.14 -22.26
CA VAL A 288 -5.19 -17.81 -22.54
C VAL A 288 -5.24 -18.34 -23.97
N LYS A 289 -4.71 -17.60 -24.96
CA LYS A 289 -4.84 -17.94 -26.39
C LYS A 289 -3.67 -18.71 -26.99
N LEU A 290 -2.44 -18.55 -26.48
CA LEU A 290 -1.29 -19.37 -26.88
C LEU A 290 -1.28 -20.72 -26.16
N GLY A 291 -1.96 -20.85 -25.02
CA GLY A 291 -2.12 -22.12 -24.32
C GLY A 291 -3.11 -23.10 -24.97
N THR A 292 -3.83 -22.66 -26.00
CA THR A 292 -4.78 -23.46 -26.79
C THR A 292 -4.33 -23.57 -28.26
N LEU A 293 -3.02 -23.71 -28.51
CA LEU A 293 -2.40 -23.80 -29.84
C LEU A 293 -1.24 -24.81 -29.89
#